data_AF-A0A2H3C067-F1
#
_entry.id   AF-A0A2H3C067-F1
#
_cell.length_a   1.000
_cell.length_b   1.000
_cell.length_c   1.000
_cell.angle_alpha   90.00
_cell.angle_beta   90.00
_cell.angle_gamma   90.00
#
_symmetry.space_group_name_H-M   'P 1'
#
loop_
_entity.id
_entity.type
_entity.pdbx_description
1 polymer ?
#
loop_
_entity_poly.entity_id
_entity_poly.type
_entity_poly.pdbx_seq_one_letter_code
_entity_poly.pdbx_strand_id
1 'polypeptide(L)'
;WVWTGETPVPLGVRPFRKVVPSSNTKCPVCATIIISSDDTYSITVNGAEIGSGNGWENPAVYTAGLQPENKNVFAIAVTNTIGVSAVLIATILVDYSDGTTETIVTDNTWKTVQTPPPTGWTSPSFNDSAWLNATLIQAGTSTPWLQPFVLPPAVNVTGTRDIWTNETNAQGIAPVGHRPFRKTITSPYGKAAVCGKVFVTADDAYTLYVNGDNIGSAEDWTSMEVYSIPQLDPDVNVIAVDGANTLANSLGWLAGGILIAYSDGSSERYFTDGSWKTMTSAPPDGFEQVTTDDSSWVSSTDLG
;
A
#
# COMPACT_ATOMS: atom_id res chain seq x y z
N TRP A 1 -15.01 13.63 -9.58
CA TRP A 1 -14.16 14.53 -10.38
C TRP A 1 -14.32 15.95 -9.91
N VAL A 2 -13.21 16.60 -9.56
CA VAL A 2 -13.19 18.00 -9.10
C VAL A 2 -12.21 18.81 -9.93
N TRP A 3 -12.47 20.12 -10.02
CA TRP A 3 -11.54 21.10 -10.58
C TRP A 3 -11.65 22.45 -9.84
N THR A 4 -11.03 23.51 -10.37
CA THR A 4 -10.98 24.86 -9.78
C THR A 4 -12.17 25.74 -10.11
N GLY A 5 -13.05 25.31 -11.02
CA GLY A 5 -14.19 26.09 -11.51
C GLY A 5 -13.83 27.17 -12.54
N GLU A 6 -12.58 27.24 -13.01
CA GLU A 6 -12.16 28.18 -14.06
C GLU A 6 -12.83 27.85 -15.41
N THR A 7 -13.33 28.88 -16.09
CA THR A 7 -13.93 28.79 -17.42
C THR A 7 -13.38 29.91 -18.32
N PRO A 8 -12.69 29.60 -19.44
CA PRO A 8 -12.29 28.26 -19.88
C PRO A 8 -11.28 27.60 -18.94
N VAL A 9 -11.11 26.28 -19.03
CA VAL A 9 -10.13 25.54 -18.22
C VAL A 9 -8.71 25.90 -18.72
N PRO A 10 -7.88 26.57 -17.91
CA PRO A 10 -6.59 27.07 -18.40
C PRO A 10 -5.53 25.98 -18.43
N LEU A 11 -4.50 26.22 -19.25
CA LEU A 11 -3.23 25.48 -19.20
C LEU A 11 -2.51 25.71 -17.86
N GLY A 12 -1.77 24.70 -17.43
CA GLY A 12 -0.88 24.75 -16.29
C GLY A 12 -1.41 24.03 -15.05
N VAL A 13 -0.68 24.21 -13.96
CA VAL A 13 -0.88 23.46 -12.71
C VAL A 13 -1.87 24.14 -11.77
N ARG A 14 -2.68 23.34 -11.09
CA ARG A 14 -3.57 23.75 -9.98
C ARG A 14 -3.39 22.84 -8.77
N PRO A 15 -3.28 23.40 -7.55
CA PRO A 15 -3.12 22.60 -6.33
C PRO A 15 -4.47 22.21 -5.72
N PHE A 16 -4.55 20.98 -5.22
CA PHE A 16 -5.65 20.48 -4.40
C PHE A 16 -5.10 20.03 -3.05
N ARG A 17 -5.70 20.47 -1.95
CA ARG A 17 -5.28 20.12 -0.59
C ARG A 17 -6.43 19.57 0.23
N LYS A 18 -6.14 18.54 1.03
CA LYS A 18 -7.09 17.96 1.98
C LYS A 18 -6.37 17.56 3.27
N VAL A 19 -6.87 18.07 4.38
CA VAL A 19 -6.45 17.67 5.72
C VAL A 19 -7.15 16.36 6.08
N VAL A 20 -6.38 15.42 6.64
CA VAL A 20 -6.92 14.16 7.14
C VAL A 20 -7.66 14.40 8.47
N PRO A 21 -8.91 13.93 8.60
CA PRO A 21 -9.60 13.94 9.88
C PRO A 21 -8.77 13.21 10.95
N SER A 22 -8.65 13.81 12.12
CA SER A 22 -7.90 13.23 13.24
C SER A 22 -8.40 13.80 14.55
N SER A 23 -8.21 13.05 15.63
CA SER A 23 -8.46 13.50 16.99
C SER A 23 -7.51 12.80 17.94
N ASN A 24 -7.53 13.21 19.21
CA ASN A 24 -6.69 12.67 20.29
C ASN A 24 -6.90 11.15 20.50
N THR A 25 -8.01 10.59 20.01
CA THR A 25 -8.38 9.18 20.14
C THR A 25 -8.52 8.49 18.79
N LYS A 26 -8.29 9.21 17.69
CA LYS A 26 -8.47 8.72 16.32
C LYS A 26 -7.28 9.21 15.49
N CYS A 27 -6.18 8.46 15.58
CA CYS A 27 -4.89 8.84 15.02
C CYS A 27 -4.66 8.11 13.68
N PRO A 28 -4.54 8.85 12.55
CA PRO A 28 -4.36 8.23 11.25
C PRO A 28 -2.94 7.67 11.11
N VAL A 29 -2.83 6.43 10.65
CA VAL A 29 -1.55 5.69 10.59
C VAL A 29 -1.17 5.29 9.17
N CYS A 30 -2.15 4.97 8.32
CA CYS A 30 -1.90 4.53 6.95
C CYS A 30 -2.93 5.10 5.99
N ALA A 31 -2.55 5.20 4.71
CA ALA A 31 -3.47 5.52 3.63
C ALA A 31 -3.25 4.63 2.41
N THR A 32 -4.32 4.01 1.93
CA THR A 32 -4.41 3.46 0.57
C THR A 32 -5.08 4.47 -0.33
N ILE A 33 -4.41 4.89 -1.40
CA ILE A 33 -4.87 5.97 -2.28
C ILE A 33 -5.04 5.44 -3.69
N ILE A 34 -6.24 5.58 -4.26
CA ILE A 34 -6.50 5.39 -5.69
C ILE A 34 -6.72 6.77 -6.30
N ILE A 35 -5.96 7.12 -7.33
CA ILE A 35 -5.95 8.47 -7.91
C ILE A 35 -5.81 8.44 -9.43
N SER A 36 -6.50 9.36 -10.10
CA SER A 36 -6.40 9.61 -11.53
C SER A 36 -6.65 11.09 -11.83
N SER A 37 -6.15 11.58 -12.97
CA SER A 37 -6.36 12.97 -13.40
C SER A 37 -6.41 13.12 -14.91
N ASP A 38 -6.94 14.25 -15.34
CA ASP A 38 -6.83 14.79 -16.68
C ASP A 38 -6.07 16.13 -16.57
N ASP A 39 -4.84 16.30 -17.06
CA ASP A 39 -4.01 15.31 -17.74
C ASP A 39 -3.08 14.57 -16.78
N THR A 40 -2.26 15.30 -15.99
CA THR A 40 -1.23 14.71 -15.12
C THR A 40 -1.38 15.14 -13.68
N TYR A 41 -0.91 14.31 -12.75
CA TYR A 41 -0.85 14.65 -11.33
C TYR A 41 0.51 14.30 -10.72
N SER A 42 0.90 15.04 -9.68
CA SER A 42 1.80 14.55 -8.63
C SER A 42 1.07 14.60 -7.29
N ILE A 43 1.33 13.61 -6.44
CA ILE A 43 0.74 13.50 -5.11
C ILE A 43 1.83 13.51 -4.04
N THR A 44 1.60 14.33 -3.04
CA THR A 44 2.47 14.53 -1.90
C THR A 44 1.68 14.28 -0.62
N VAL A 45 2.30 13.57 0.32
CA VAL A 45 1.78 13.37 1.68
C VAL A 45 2.75 14.03 2.64
N ASN A 46 2.25 15.00 3.42
CA ASN A 46 3.05 15.73 4.41
C ASN A 46 4.34 16.35 3.87
N GLY A 47 4.35 16.76 2.59
CA GLY A 47 5.51 17.35 1.94
C GLY A 47 6.43 16.36 1.21
N ALA A 48 6.25 15.04 1.39
CA ALA A 48 6.98 14.01 0.65
C ALA A 48 6.19 13.51 -0.56
N GLU A 49 6.79 13.54 -1.75
CA GLU A 49 6.15 13.04 -2.97
C GLU A 49 6.10 11.51 -2.94
N ILE A 50 4.92 10.94 -3.09
CA ILE A 50 4.71 9.48 -3.06
C ILE A 50 4.49 8.90 -4.46
N GLY A 51 4.23 9.76 -5.45
CA GLY A 51 4.03 9.34 -6.83
C GLY A 51 3.48 10.42 -7.75
N SER A 52 3.41 10.06 -9.02
CA SER A 52 2.86 10.88 -10.10
C SER A 52 2.23 9.99 -11.17
N GLY A 53 1.33 10.55 -11.97
CA GLY A 53 0.63 9.81 -13.01
C GLY A 53 0.19 10.71 -14.15
N ASN A 54 -0.23 10.05 -15.23
CA ASN A 54 -0.66 10.69 -16.47
C ASN A 54 -1.80 9.90 -17.09
N GLY A 55 -2.83 10.63 -17.51
CA GLY A 55 -3.97 10.11 -18.24
C GLY A 55 -5.02 9.57 -17.30
N TRP A 56 -6.26 9.99 -17.54
CA TRP A 56 -7.40 9.62 -16.73
C TRP A 56 -7.72 8.12 -16.79
N GLU A 57 -7.28 7.44 -17.85
CA GLU A 57 -7.44 5.99 -18.11
C GLU A 57 -6.52 5.12 -17.25
N ASN A 58 -5.49 5.70 -16.63
CA ASN A 58 -4.46 4.97 -15.90
C ASN A 58 -4.47 5.33 -14.40
N PRO A 59 -5.53 4.97 -13.65
CA PRO A 59 -5.52 5.16 -12.21
C PRO A 59 -4.36 4.40 -11.58
N ALA A 60 -3.72 5.01 -10.58
CA ALA A 60 -2.67 4.38 -9.80
C ALA A 60 -3.13 4.14 -8.37
N VAL A 61 -2.51 3.15 -7.72
CA VAL A 61 -2.64 2.91 -6.28
C VAL A 61 -1.32 3.25 -5.58
N TYR A 62 -1.42 3.94 -4.44
CA TYR A 62 -0.28 4.21 -3.55
C TYR A 62 -0.61 3.80 -2.12
N THR A 63 0.43 3.51 -1.35
CA THR A 63 0.36 3.34 0.11
C THR A 63 1.27 4.38 0.74
N ALA A 64 0.77 5.12 1.73
CA ALA A 64 1.53 6.14 2.44
C ALA A 64 1.38 5.99 3.95
N GLY A 65 2.49 6.13 4.66
CA GLY A 65 2.51 6.25 6.11
C GLY A 65 2.03 7.64 6.54
N LEU A 66 1.21 7.69 7.58
CA LEU A 66 0.71 8.92 8.18
C LEU A 66 1.32 9.12 9.57
N GLN A 67 1.23 10.34 10.09
CA GLN A 67 1.81 10.72 11.38
C GLN A 67 0.70 10.77 12.45
N PRO A 68 0.62 9.81 13.39
CA PRO A 68 -0.53 9.64 14.30
C PRO A 68 -0.81 10.87 15.17
N GLU A 69 0.24 11.56 15.59
CA GLU A 69 0.17 12.70 16.52
C GLU A 69 0.12 14.06 15.79
N ASN A 70 0.33 14.08 14.48
CA ASN A 70 0.47 15.31 13.71
C ASN A 70 -0.68 15.50 12.72
N LYS A 71 -0.83 16.75 12.27
CA LYS A 71 -1.69 17.07 11.14
C LYS A 71 -1.16 16.37 9.89
N ASN A 72 -2.00 15.58 9.24
CA ASN A 72 -1.70 14.96 7.96
C ASN A 72 -2.39 15.70 6.82
N VAL A 73 -1.71 15.84 5.69
CA VAL A 73 -2.23 16.52 4.50
C VAL A 73 -1.90 15.74 3.23
N PHE A 74 -2.93 15.50 2.43
CA PHE A 74 -2.81 15.14 1.02
C PHE A 74 -2.76 16.41 0.19
N ALA A 75 -1.71 16.54 -0.62
CA ALA A 75 -1.49 17.66 -1.53
C ALA A 75 -1.27 17.12 -2.93
N ILE A 76 -2.13 17.49 -3.88
CA ILE A 76 -2.12 16.97 -5.26
C ILE A 76 -2.00 18.15 -6.22
N ALA A 77 -0.96 18.16 -7.05
CA ALA A 77 -0.81 19.11 -8.13
C ALA A 77 -1.31 18.47 -9.41
N VAL A 78 -2.33 19.05 -10.03
CA VAL A 78 -2.85 18.55 -11.32
C VAL A 78 -2.50 19.55 -12.41
N THR A 79 -1.93 19.06 -13.50
CA THR A 79 -1.49 19.90 -14.63
C THR A 79 -2.36 19.63 -15.84
N ASN A 80 -3.01 20.68 -16.31
CA ASN A 80 -3.62 20.71 -17.63
C ASN A 80 -2.56 21.03 -18.67
N THR A 81 -2.24 20.07 -19.52
CA THR A 81 -1.21 20.17 -20.55
C THR A 81 -1.78 20.52 -21.92
N ILE A 82 -3.10 20.36 -22.12
CA ILE A 82 -3.77 20.54 -23.42
C ILE A 82 -4.64 21.82 -23.45
N GLY A 83 -5.14 22.29 -22.30
CA GLY A 83 -5.91 23.53 -22.19
C GLY A 83 -7.39 23.39 -22.54
N VAL A 84 -7.89 22.15 -22.56
CA VAL A 84 -9.28 21.82 -22.96
C VAL A 84 -10.09 21.34 -21.77
N SER A 85 -9.55 20.36 -21.04
CA SER A 85 -10.18 19.73 -19.87
C SER A 85 -9.14 19.53 -18.80
N ALA A 86 -9.57 19.59 -17.54
CA ALA A 86 -8.76 19.16 -16.43
C ALA A 86 -9.63 18.77 -15.25
N VAL A 87 -9.34 17.62 -14.66
CA VAL A 87 -10.11 17.08 -13.54
C VAL A 87 -9.24 16.17 -12.67
N LEU A 88 -9.56 16.14 -11.39
CA LEU A 88 -8.97 15.24 -10.40
C LEU A 88 -10.02 14.27 -9.86
N ILE A 89 -9.65 13.01 -9.68
CA ILE A 89 -10.41 12.05 -8.88
C ILE A 89 -9.48 11.27 -7.96
N ALA A 90 -9.86 11.12 -6.70
CA ALA A 90 -9.20 10.19 -5.80
C ALA A 90 -10.18 9.63 -4.77
N THR A 91 -9.88 8.40 -4.33
CA THR A 91 -10.43 7.75 -3.14
C THR A 91 -9.28 7.37 -2.24
N ILE A 92 -9.35 7.75 -0.98
CA ILE A 92 -8.30 7.53 0.01
C ILE A 92 -8.93 6.81 1.20
N LEU A 93 -8.54 5.57 1.43
CA LEU A 93 -8.89 4.82 2.63
C LEU A 93 -7.83 5.10 3.68
N VAL A 94 -8.21 5.73 4.78
CA VAL A 94 -7.35 6.02 5.93
C VAL A 94 -7.60 4.98 7.00
N ASP A 95 -6.54 4.31 7.43
CA ASP A 95 -6.53 3.43 8.59
C ASP A 95 -6.13 4.22 9.84
N TYR A 96 -6.79 3.94 10.95
CA TYR A 96 -6.53 4.56 12.25
C TYR A 96 -6.00 3.55 13.26
N SER A 97 -5.27 4.06 14.26
CA SER A 97 -4.66 3.24 15.31
C SER A 97 -5.67 2.50 16.21
N ASP A 98 -6.95 2.87 16.17
CA ASP A 98 -8.03 2.19 16.89
C ASP A 98 -8.66 1.03 16.07
N GLY A 99 -8.10 0.74 14.89
CA GLY A 99 -8.59 -0.29 13.96
C GLY A 99 -9.76 0.16 13.10
N THR A 100 -10.26 1.40 13.25
CA THR A 100 -11.29 1.95 12.36
C THR A 100 -10.69 2.46 11.06
N THR A 101 -11.54 2.65 10.07
CA THR A 101 -11.16 3.24 8.78
C THR A 101 -12.08 4.40 8.41
N GLU A 102 -11.60 5.28 7.53
CA GLU A 102 -12.40 6.36 6.94
C GLU A 102 -12.03 6.58 5.48
N THR A 103 -13.05 6.71 4.64
CA THR A 103 -12.86 6.99 3.22
C THR A 103 -13.00 8.48 2.96
N ILE A 104 -11.93 9.08 2.41
CA ILE A 104 -11.93 10.44 1.88
C ILE A 104 -12.00 10.37 0.36
N VAL A 105 -12.92 11.12 -0.23
CA VAL A 105 -13.03 11.24 -1.69
C VAL A 105 -12.77 12.67 -2.14
N THR A 106 -12.35 12.85 -3.39
CA THR A 106 -12.32 14.18 -4.01
C THR A 106 -13.72 14.74 -4.20
N ASP A 107 -14.00 15.85 -3.51
CA ASP A 107 -15.30 16.52 -3.48
C ASP A 107 -15.14 18.04 -3.26
N ASN A 108 -16.24 18.74 -2.97
CA ASN A 108 -16.26 20.19 -2.74
C ASN A 108 -15.68 20.63 -1.38
N THR A 109 -15.16 19.72 -0.57
CA THR A 109 -14.48 20.04 0.69
C THR A 109 -12.97 20.18 0.52
N TRP A 110 -12.43 19.78 -0.64
CA TRP A 110 -11.03 19.98 -0.98
C TRP A 110 -10.74 21.46 -1.23
N LYS A 111 -9.55 21.90 -0.83
CA LYS A 111 -9.09 23.27 -1.02
C LYS A 111 -8.30 23.41 -2.32
N THR A 112 -8.51 24.51 -3.03
CA THR A 112 -7.80 24.83 -4.28
C THR A 112 -7.63 26.34 -4.47
N VAL A 113 -6.76 26.74 -5.38
CA VAL A 113 -6.65 28.11 -5.90
C VAL A 113 -6.62 28.11 -7.43
N GLN A 114 -6.93 29.24 -8.06
CA GLN A 114 -6.93 29.44 -9.52
C GLN A 114 -5.58 29.99 -10.03
N THR A 115 -4.50 29.61 -9.34
CA THR A 115 -3.14 30.03 -9.66
C THR A 115 -2.21 28.82 -9.53
N PRO A 116 -0.99 28.89 -10.08
CA PRO A 116 0.04 27.90 -9.77
C PRO A 116 0.24 27.74 -8.25
N PRO A 117 0.64 26.54 -7.78
CA PRO A 117 0.83 26.29 -6.36
C PRO A 117 1.86 27.23 -5.72
N PRO A 118 1.56 27.87 -4.57
CA PRO A 118 2.53 28.72 -3.88
C PRO A 118 3.64 27.89 -3.21
N THR A 119 4.78 28.49 -2.90
CA THR A 119 5.88 27.79 -2.20
C THR A 119 5.43 27.18 -0.87
N GLY A 120 5.87 25.95 -0.58
CA GLY A 120 5.57 25.26 0.68
C GLY A 120 4.14 24.73 0.81
N TRP A 121 3.32 24.86 -0.24
CA TRP A 121 1.91 24.45 -0.25
C TRP A 121 1.67 22.96 -0.02
N THR A 122 2.68 22.09 0.04
CA THR A 122 2.51 20.67 0.34
C THR A 122 2.66 20.36 1.83
N SER A 123 3.22 21.28 2.60
CA SER A 123 3.47 21.11 4.03
C SER A 123 2.17 21.02 4.85
N PRO A 124 2.12 20.22 5.93
CA PRO A 124 1.04 20.28 6.92
C PRO A 124 0.88 21.65 7.59
N SER A 125 1.99 22.39 7.75
CA SER A 125 2.01 23.72 8.38
C SER A 125 1.47 24.84 7.48
N PHE A 126 1.27 24.58 6.18
CA PHE A 126 0.73 25.57 5.26
C PHE A 126 -0.74 25.90 5.59
N ASN A 127 -1.06 27.19 5.66
CA ASN A 127 -2.41 27.69 5.92
C ASN A 127 -3.18 27.91 4.60
N ASP A 128 -4.14 27.02 4.34
CA ASP A 128 -5.03 27.06 3.17
C ASP A 128 -6.44 27.58 3.52
N SER A 129 -6.64 28.23 4.67
CA SER A 129 -7.95 28.77 5.06
C SER A 129 -8.53 29.78 4.06
N ALA A 130 -7.68 30.53 3.37
CA ALA A 130 -8.06 31.48 2.32
C ALA A 130 -8.29 30.82 0.94
N TRP A 131 -8.02 29.51 0.81
CA TRP A 131 -8.23 28.80 -0.46
C TRP A 131 -9.72 28.55 -0.68
N LEU A 132 -10.09 28.58 -1.96
CA LEU A 132 -11.43 28.26 -2.41
C LEU A 132 -11.69 26.77 -2.22
N ASN A 133 -12.97 26.41 -2.18
CA ASN A 133 -13.36 25.02 -2.27
C ASN A 133 -13.32 24.55 -3.73
N ALA A 134 -12.93 23.30 -3.96
CA ALA A 134 -12.96 22.69 -5.27
C ALA A 134 -14.40 22.61 -5.81
N THR A 135 -14.55 22.73 -7.12
CA THR A 135 -15.83 22.58 -7.80
C THR A 135 -16.02 21.13 -8.20
N LEU A 136 -17.15 20.53 -7.80
CA LEU A 136 -17.54 19.21 -8.27
C LEU A 136 -17.94 19.31 -9.75
N ILE A 137 -17.22 18.61 -10.62
CA ILE A 137 -17.49 18.59 -12.06
C ILE A 137 -18.46 17.45 -12.40
N GLN A 138 -18.19 16.26 -11.85
CA GLN A 138 -19.00 15.06 -12.11
C GLN A 138 -18.78 14.00 -11.02
N ALA A 139 -19.79 13.17 -10.78
CA ALA A 139 -19.70 12.00 -9.91
C ALA A 139 -18.69 10.97 -10.45
N GLY A 140 -17.97 10.27 -9.57
CA GLY A 140 -16.95 9.29 -9.99
C GLY A 140 -17.51 8.07 -10.73
N THR A 141 -18.78 7.72 -10.48
CA THR A 141 -19.52 6.65 -11.17
C THR A 141 -19.88 7.00 -12.61
N SER A 142 -19.72 8.27 -12.98
CA SER A 142 -19.89 8.73 -14.34
C SER A 142 -18.52 9.18 -14.82
N THR A 143 -17.89 8.36 -15.66
CA THR A 143 -16.62 8.77 -16.24
C THR A 143 -16.91 9.91 -17.22
N PRO A 144 -16.16 11.03 -17.15
CA PRO A 144 -16.41 12.17 -18.03
C PRO A 144 -16.30 11.77 -19.50
N TRP A 145 -15.60 10.68 -19.80
CA TRP A 145 -15.25 10.22 -21.14
C TRP A 145 -15.85 8.86 -21.53
N LEU A 146 -16.91 8.41 -20.82
CA LEU A 146 -17.76 7.27 -21.21
C LEU A 146 -17.04 5.89 -21.32
N GLN A 147 -15.90 5.70 -20.65
CA GLN A 147 -15.21 4.39 -20.54
C GLN A 147 -15.33 3.80 -19.13
N PRO A 148 -15.31 2.46 -18.95
CA PRO A 148 -15.31 1.84 -17.62
C PRO A 148 -13.99 2.13 -16.89
N PHE A 149 -14.07 2.42 -15.58
CA PHE A 149 -12.91 2.64 -14.74
C PHE A 149 -12.26 1.29 -14.41
N VAL A 150 -11.07 1.02 -14.93
CA VAL A 150 -10.31 -0.19 -14.59
C VAL A 150 -9.42 0.13 -13.40
N LEU A 151 -9.71 -0.46 -12.24
CA LEU A 151 -8.88 -0.26 -11.05
C LEU A 151 -7.55 -1.02 -11.20
N PRO A 152 -6.42 -0.42 -10.77
CA PRO A 152 -5.17 -1.15 -10.72
C PRO A 152 -5.24 -2.24 -9.64
N PRO A 153 -4.37 -3.27 -9.70
CA PRO A 153 -4.22 -4.20 -8.59
C PRO A 153 -3.82 -3.45 -7.31
N ALA A 154 -4.25 -3.95 -6.15
CA ALA A 154 -4.05 -3.28 -4.85
C ALA A 154 -2.56 -3.07 -4.49
N VAL A 155 -1.68 -3.89 -5.05
CA VAL A 155 -0.23 -3.81 -4.96
C VAL A 155 0.38 -4.42 -6.23
N ASN A 156 1.53 -3.90 -6.66
CA ASN A 156 2.29 -4.49 -7.76
C ASN A 156 3.15 -5.65 -7.23
N VAL A 157 2.84 -6.86 -7.70
CA VAL A 157 3.47 -8.12 -7.29
C VAL A 157 4.47 -8.66 -8.31
N THR A 158 4.78 -7.89 -9.37
CA THR A 158 5.79 -8.27 -10.35
C THR A 158 7.14 -8.42 -9.67
N GLY A 159 7.75 -9.60 -9.79
CA GLY A 159 9.02 -9.95 -9.15
C GLY A 159 8.89 -10.87 -7.93
N THR A 160 7.67 -11.20 -7.51
CA THR A 160 7.41 -12.25 -6.51
C THR A 160 7.99 -13.59 -6.99
N ARG A 161 8.55 -14.38 -6.06
CA ARG A 161 9.07 -15.73 -6.30
C ARG A 161 8.26 -16.75 -5.54
N ASP A 162 8.06 -17.90 -6.17
CA ASP A 162 7.54 -19.06 -5.48
C ASP A 162 8.66 -19.63 -4.61
N ILE A 163 8.41 -19.81 -3.32
CA ILE A 163 9.39 -20.37 -2.38
C ILE A 163 8.82 -21.58 -1.65
N TRP A 164 9.67 -22.54 -1.32
CA TRP A 164 9.33 -23.63 -0.41
C TRP A 164 10.55 -24.17 0.34
N THR A 165 10.39 -25.26 1.07
CA THR A 165 11.50 -26.05 1.65
C THR A 165 12.17 -26.95 0.61
N ASN A 166 13.40 -27.40 0.88
CA ASN A 166 14.21 -28.20 -0.04
C ASN A 166 13.96 -29.73 -0.01
N GLU A 167 12.82 -30.15 0.54
CA GLU A 167 12.47 -31.57 0.75
C GLU A 167 11.60 -32.16 -0.38
N THR A 168 11.52 -31.48 -1.52
CA THR A 168 10.79 -31.98 -2.69
C THR A 168 11.46 -33.23 -3.26
N ASN A 169 10.65 -34.16 -3.79
CA ASN A 169 11.19 -35.34 -4.47
C ASN A 169 11.75 -34.99 -5.86
N ALA A 170 12.26 -35.99 -6.59
CA ALA A 170 12.84 -35.79 -7.92
C ALA A 170 11.86 -35.21 -8.96
N GLN A 171 10.56 -35.23 -8.67
CA GLN A 171 9.49 -34.66 -9.49
C GLN A 171 9.01 -33.27 -8.99
N GLY A 172 9.65 -32.72 -7.96
CA GLY A 172 9.27 -31.43 -7.37
C GLY A 172 8.08 -31.49 -6.40
N ILE A 173 7.58 -32.68 -6.05
CA ILE A 173 6.45 -32.84 -5.13
C ILE A 173 6.94 -32.65 -3.70
N ALA A 174 6.30 -31.74 -2.95
CA ALA A 174 6.55 -31.54 -1.53
C ALA A 174 5.83 -32.59 -0.67
N PRO A 175 6.39 -32.97 0.49
CA PRO A 175 5.67 -33.74 1.49
C PRO A 175 4.43 -33.00 2.01
N VAL A 176 3.40 -33.74 2.39
CA VAL A 176 2.22 -33.18 3.09
C VAL A 176 2.64 -32.66 4.45
N GLY A 177 2.17 -31.47 4.81
CA GLY A 177 2.32 -30.87 6.12
C GLY A 177 2.62 -29.38 6.11
N HIS A 178 2.78 -28.85 7.32
CA HIS A 178 3.03 -27.45 7.62
C HIS A 178 4.53 -27.13 7.60
N ARG A 179 4.90 -25.96 7.08
CA ARG A 179 6.28 -25.45 7.05
C ARG A 179 6.29 -23.96 7.40
N PRO A 180 7.14 -23.51 8.35
CA PRO A 180 7.23 -22.11 8.66
C PRO A 180 8.14 -21.38 7.67
N PHE A 181 7.76 -20.16 7.32
CA PHE A 181 8.57 -19.21 6.56
C PHE A 181 8.65 -17.91 7.33
N ARG A 182 9.83 -17.31 7.43
CA ARG A 182 10.03 -16.07 8.18
C ARG A 182 10.97 -15.11 7.45
N LYS A 183 10.68 -13.83 7.58
CA LYS A 183 11.54 -12.73 7.13
C LYS A 183 11.55 -11.61 8.15
N THR A 184 12.73 -11.34 8.68
CA THR A 184 13.00 -10.13 9.47
C THR A 184 13.39 -9.00 8.53
N ILE A 185 12.73 -7.86 8.70
CA ILE A 185 12.95 -6.64 7.93
C ILE A 185 13.33 -5.54 8.93
N THR A 186 14.53 -4.99 8.74
CA THR A 186 15.02 -3.85 9.51
C THR A 186 14.88 -2.59 8.66
N SER A 187 14.31 -1.54 9.23
CA SER A 187 14.16 -0.26 8.56
C SER A 187 15.53 0.32 8.17
N PRO A 188 15.68 0.89 6.96
CA PRO A 188 16.89 1.58 6.56
C PRO A 188 17.19 2.75 7.51
N TYR A 189 18.48 3.04 7.73
CA TYR A 189 18.89 4.16 8.58
C TYR A 189 18.22 5.48 8.18
N GLY A 190 17.62 6.17 9.15
CA GLY A 190 16.93 7.45 8.95
C GLY A 190 15.48 7.32 8.45
N LYS A 191 14.96 6.09 8.30
CA LYS A 191 13.56 5.82 7.99
C LYS A 191 12.94 5.00 9.12
N ALA A 192 11.72 5.35 9.53
CA ALA A 192 10.92 4.51 10.42
C ALA A 192 9.79 3.88 9.59
N ALA A 193 9.59 2.57 9.70
CA ALA A 193 8.42 1.91 9.12
C ALA A 193 7.16 2.42 9.83
N VAL A 194 6.08 2.61 9.07
CA VAL A 194 4.82 3.15 9.62
C VAL A 194 3.71 2.13 9.45
N CYS A 195 3.46 1.73 8.20
CA CYS A 195 2.41 0.81 7.83
C CYS A 195 2.80 0.08 6.53
N GLY A 196 1.99 -0.88 6.12
CA GLY A 196 2.26 -1.61 4.90
C GLY A 196 1.11 -2.45 4.38
N LYS A 197 1.41 -3.21 3.34
CA LYS A 197 0.52 -4.25 2.80
C LYS A 197 1.28 -5.54 2.67
N VAL A 198 0.77 -6.62 3.23
CA VAL A 198 1.28 -7.96 2.98
C VAL A 198 0.40 -8.60 1.92
N PHE A 199 1.03 -9.16 0.89
CA PHE A 199 0.35 -9.94 -0.14
C PHE A 199 0.89 -11.36 -0.10
N VAL A 200 0.00 -12.35 -0.14
CA VAL A 200 0.38 -13.74 0.06
C VAL A 200 -0.62 -14.70 -0.58
N THR A 201 -0.09 -15.79 -1.13
CA THR A 201 -0.82 -16.97 -1.53
C THR A 201 0.07 -18.19 -1.35
N ALA A 202 -0.54 -19.37 -1.23
CA ALA A 202 0.19 -20.62 -1.09
C ALA A 202 -0.61 -21.77 -1.71
N ASP A 203 0.10 -22.75 -2.23
CA ASP A 203 -0.40 -24.06 -2.62
C ASP A 203 0.00 -25.06 -1.52
N ASP A 204 -0.91 -25.50 -0.65
CA ASP A 204 -2.38 -25.35 -0.75
C ASP A 204 -2.96 -24.24 0.14
N ALA A 205 -2.32 -23.94 1.27
CA ALA A 205 -2.88 -23.05 2.28
C ALA A 205 -1.80 -22.29 3.04
N TYR A 206 -2.20 -21.17 3.67
CA TYR A 206 -1.32 -20.43 4.57
C TYR A 206 -2.07 -19.84 5.76
N THR A 207 -1.34 -19.60 6.86
CA THR A 207 -1.69 -18.60 7.89
C THR A 207 -0.57 -17.57 8.00
N LEU A 208 -0.92 -16.30 7.90
CA LEU A 208 -0.01 -15.15 7.92
C LEU A 208 0.02 -14.51 9.31
N TYR A 209 1.23 -14.18 9.75
CA TYR A 209 1.49 -13.42 10.96
C TYR A 209 2.42 -12.24 10.69
N VAL A 210 2.22 -11.15 11.42
CA VAL A 210 3.12 -9.99 11.43
C VAL A 210 3.41 -9.60 12.87
N ASN A 211 4.68 -9.57 13.24
CA ASN A 211 5.14 -9.26 14.61
C ASN A 211 4.48 -10.12 15.71
N GLY A 212 4.04 -11.31 15.35
CA GLY A 212 3.36 -12.25 16.24
C GLY A 212 1.83 -12.20 16.21
N ASP A 213 1.23 -11.18 15.59
CA ASP A 213 -0.22 -11.09 15.42
C ASP A 213 -0.67 -11.95 14.23
N ASN A 214 -1.73 -12.74 14.42
CA ASN A 214 -2.38 -13.47 13.33
C ASN A 214 -3.19 -12.49 12.47
N ILE A 215 -2.82 -12.38 11.19
CA ILE A 215 -3.41 -11.44 10.23
C ILE A 215 -4.53 -12.08 9.40
N GLY A 216 -4.35 -13.33 8.99
CA GLY A 216 -5.31 -14.02 8.14
C GLY A 216 -4.80 -15.35 7.59
N SER A 217 -5.69 -16.08 6.92
CA SER A 217 -5.42 -17.40 6.35
C SER A 217 -6.26 -17.63 5.10
N ALA A 218 -5.75 -18.44 4.17
CA ALA A 218 -6.50 -18.91 3.01
C ALA A 218 -6.08 -20.32 2.60
N GLU A 219 -6.94 -20.99 1.84
CA GLU A 219 -6.78 -22.37 1.33
C GLU A 219 -7.00 -22.44 -0.20
N ASP A 220 -6.85 -21.31 -0.90
CA ASP A 220 -7.04 -21.19 -2.34
C ASP A 220 -5.85 -20.47 -2.99
N TRP A 221 -5.03 -21.23 -3.72
CA TRP A 221 -3.87 -20.71 -4.43
C TRP A 221 -4.23 -19.89 -5.67
N THR A 222 -5.49 -19.94 -6.14
CA THR A 222 -5.93 -19.20 -7.34
C THR A 222 -6.22 -17.72 -7.07
N SER A 223 -6.24 -17.33 -5.79
CA SER A 223 -6.35 -15.94 -5.34
C SER A 223 -5.12 -15.57 -4.50
N MET A 224 -4.59 -14.38 -4.75
CA MET A 224 -3.62 -13.75 -3.85
C MET A 224 -4.33 -12.73 -2.99
N GLU A 225 -4.21 -12.92 -1.68
CA GLU A 225 -4.83 -12.02 -0.71
C GLU A 225 -3.88 -10.87 -0.37
N VAL A 226 -4.45 -9.71 -0.06
CA VAL A 226 -3.71 -8.52 0.33
C VAL A 226 -4.28 -7.95 1.63
N TYR A 227 -3.46 -7.94 2.68
CA TYR A 227 -3.82 -7.46 4.00
C TYR A 227 -3.17 -6.10 4.26
N SER A 228 -3.93 -5.15 4.81
CA SER A 228 -3.37 -3.89 5.29
C SER A 228 -2.81 -4.08 6.69
N ILE A 229 -1.58 -3.64 6.90
CA ILE A 229 -0.92 -3.64 8.20
C ILE A 229 -0.82 -2.18 8.65
N PRO A 230 -1.79 -1.69 9.44
CA PRO A 230 -1.93 -0.27 9.72
C PRO A 230 -0.83 0.25 10.66
N GLN A 231 -0.16 -0.63 11.40
CA GLN A 231 0.89 -0.29 12.33
C GLN A 231 2.03 -1.30 12.24
N LEU A 232 3.21 -0.81 11.90
CA LEU A 232 4.47 -1.54 11.95
C LEU A 232 5.31 -0.98 13.10
N ASP A 233 6.23 -1.80 13.62
CA ASP A 233 7.30 -1.31 14.48
C ASP A 233 8.24 -0.41 13.65
N PRO A 234 8.71 0.73 14.15
CA PRO A 234 9.52 1.67 13.38
C PRO A 234 10.85 1.06 12.92
N ASP A 235 11.42 0.12 13.66
CA ASP A 235 12.80 -0.34 13.48
C ASP A 235 12.86 -1.76 12.90
N VAL A 236 12.09 -2.70 13.45
CA VAL A 236 12.19 -4.12 13.07
C VAL A 236 10.81 -4.77 13.01
N ASN A 237 10.50 -5.34 11.85
CA ASN A 237 9.27 -6.11 11.65
C ASN A 237 9.59 -7.53 11.20
N VAL A 238 8.77 -8.48 11.64
CA VAL A 238 8.85 -9.87 11.19
C VAL A 238 7.56 -10.27 10.50
N ILE A 239 7.71 -10.80 9.29
CA ILE A 239 6.65 -11.47 8.55
C ILE A 239 6.87 -12.97 8.70
N ALA A 240 5.85 -13.68 9.21
CA ALA A 240 5.89 -15.12 9.37
C ALA A 240 4.69 -15.75 8.68
N VAL A 241 4.90 -16.89 8.03
CA VAL A 241 3.85 -17.64 7.35
C VAL A 241 3.97 -19.10 7.73
N ASP A 242 2.87 -19.69 8.20
CA ASP A 242 2.70 -21.14 8.24
C ASP A 242 2.11 -21.57 6.90
N GLY A 243 2.93 -22.13 6.01
CA GLY A 243 2.47 -22.68 4.73
C GLY A 243 2.14 -24.16 4.88
N ALA A 244 1.01 -24.61 4.34
CA ALA A 244 0.57 -25.99 4.43
C ALA A 244 0.36 -26.60 3.04
N ASN A 245 1.11 -27.65 2.75
CA ASN A 245 0.77 -28.58 1.67
C ASN A 245 -0.19 -29.62 2.24
N THR A 246 -1.42 -29.65 1.73
CA THR A 246 -2.49 -30.55 2.18
C THR A 246 -2.68 -31.75 1.25
N LEU A 247 -2.01 -31.75 0.09
CA LEU A 247 -2.15 -32.75 -0.96
C LEU A 247 -0.88 -33.57 -1.18
N ALA A 248 -1.03 -34.89 -1.30
CA ALA A 248 0.11 -35.80 -1.52
C ALA A 248 0.79 -35.65 -2.91
N ASN A 249 0.21 -34.87 -3.81
CA ASN A 249 0.68 -34.68 -5.17
C ASN A 249 0.65 -33.19 -5.57
N SER A 250 1.01 -32.31 -4.64
CA SER A 250 1.24 -30.88 -4.88
C SER A 250 2.74 -30.56 -4.87
N LEU A 251 3.11 -29.51 -5.58
CA LEU A 251 4.47 -28.97 -5.56
C LEU A 251 4.79 -28.32 -4.22
N GLY A 252 3.77 -27.78 -3.51
CA GLY A 252 3.94 -27.02 -2.28
C GLY A 252 4.72 -25.73 -2.53
N TRP A 253 4.05 -24.57 -2.50
CA TRP A 253 4.74 -23.29 -2.67
C TRP A 253 4.05 -22.18 -1.91
N LEU A 254 4.84 -21.15 -1.59
CA LEU A 254 4.42 -19.90 -0.98
C LEU A 254 4.92 -18.75 -1.86
N ALA A 255 4.04 -17.82 -2.19
CA ALA A 255 4.40 -16.62 -2.94
C ALA A 255 3.81 -15.38 -2.25
N GLY A 256 4.59 -14.32 -2.14
CA GLY A 256 4.12 -13.11 -1.50
C GLY A 256 5.18 -12.05 -1.27
N GLY A 257 4.92 -11.21 -0.29
CA GLY A 257 5.80 -10.14 0.10
C GLY A 257 5.10 -9.07 0.91
N ILE A 258 5.83 -8.00 1.18
CA ILE A 258 5.34 -6.84 1.90
C ILE A 258 5.77 -5.55 1.22
N LEU A 259 4.84 -4.61 1.06
CA LEU A 259 5.09 -3.20 0.78
C LEU A 259 5.12 -2.45 2.12
N ILE A 260 6.22 -1.80 2.45
CA ILE A 260 6.36 -0.95 3.65
C ILE A 260 6.38 0.51 3.22
N ALA A 261 5.54 1.33 3.85
CA ALA A 261 5.60 2.78 3.76
C ALA A 261 6.34 3.36 4.98
N TYR A 262 7.28 4.26 4.71
CA TYR A 262 8.17 4.86 5.69
C TYR A 262 7.77 6.28 6.06
N SER A 263 8.28 6.75 7.20
CA SER A 263 8.03 8.08 7.76
C SER A 263 8.50 9.25 6.90
N ASP A 264 9.43 9.01 5.97
CA ASP A 264 9.94 9.99 5.01
C ASP A 264 9.08 10.08 3.72
N GLY A 265 7.99 9.31 3.65
CA GLY A 265 7.10 9.20 2.51
C GLY A 265 7.58 8.25 1.41
N SER A 266 8.76 7.65 1.56
CA SER A 266 9.21 6.59 0.66
C SER A 266 8.53 5.25 0.99
N SER A 267 8.60 4.30 0.06
CA SER A 267 8.12 2.95 0.27
C SER A 267 9.06 1.92 -0.37
N GLU A 268 9.12 0.73 0.20
CA GLU A 268 9.93 -0.38 -0.30
C GLU A 268 9.14 -1.68 -0.33
N ARG A 269 9.45 -2.55 -1.29
CA ARG A 269 8.84 -3.88 -1.41
C ARG A 269 9.89 -4.94 -1.13
N TYR A 270 9.50 -5.93 -0.32
CA TYR A 270 10.27 -7.13 -0.05
C TYR A 270 9.43 -8.32 -0.52
N PHE A 271 9.98 -9.12 -1.43
CA PHE A 271 9.29 -10.28 -1.98
C PHE A 271 9.70 -11.55 -1.24
N THR A 272 8.91 -12.61 -1.40
CA THR A 272 9.39 -13.98 -1.21
C THR A 272 10.55 -14.23 -2.15
N ASP A 273 11.63 -14.79 -1.62
CA ASP A 273 12.85 -15.18 -2.32
C ASP A 273 13.65 -16.18 -1.44
N GLY A 274 14.81 -16.65 -1.92
CA GLY A 274 15.69 -17.56 -1.19
C GLY A 274 16.34 -17.01 0.09
N SER A 275 16.08 -15.74 0.46
CA SER A 275 16.58 -15.15 1.71
C SER A 275 15.62 -15.32 2.88
N TRP A 276 14.41 -15.84 2.64
CA TRP A 276 13.48 -16.22 3.70
C TRP A 276 14.00 -17.43 4.47
N LYS A 277 13.75 -17.45 5.78
CA LYS A 277 14.14 -18.54 6.66
C LYS A 277 13.02 -19.58 6.76
N THR A 278 13.37 -20.85 6.73
CA THR A 278 12.43 -21.97 6.84
C THR A 278 13.07 -23.20 7.51
N MET A 279 12.27 -24.24 7.73
CA MET A 279 12.70 -25.56 8.19
C MET A 279 11.71 -26.64 7.71
N THR A 280 12.13 -27.91 7.69
CA THR A 280 11.32 -29.04 7.18
C THR A 280 10.40 -29.68 8.23
N SER A 281 10.33 -29.13 9.44
CA SER A 281 9.35 -29.51 10.46
C SER A 281 8.15 -28.56 10.45
N ALA A 282 7.09 -28.95 11.15
CA ALA A 282 6.00 -28.03 11.48
C ALA A 282 6.51 -26.77 12.22
N PRO A 283 5.82 -25.63 12.10
CA PRO A 283 6.15 -24.43 12.84
C PRO A 283 6.27 -24.70 14.35
N PRO A 284 7.40 -24.35 14.99
CA PRO A 284 7.52 -24.43 16.44
C PRO A 284 6.66 -23.36 17.14
N ASP A 285 6.34 -23.57 18.41
CA ASP A 285 5.62 -22.57 19.20
C ASP A 285 6.38 -21.24 19.23
N GLY A 286 5.65 -20.14 19.02
CA GLY A 286 6.21 -18.81 18.97
C GLY A 286 7.04 -18.54 17.71
N PHE A 287 7.00 -19.42 16.69
CA PHE A 287 7.75 -19.19 15.47
C PHE A 287 7.47 -17.81 14.90
N GLU A 288 6.26 -17.25 15.05
CA GLU A 288 5.82 -15.96 14.54
C GLU A 288 6.42 -14.74 15.27
N GLN A 289 6.91 -14.91 16.51
CA GLN A 289 7.32 -13.81 17.39
C GLN A 289 8.59 -13.09 16.92
N VAL A 290 8.71 -11.79 17.17
CA VAL A 290 9.89 -10.99 16.78
C VAL A 290 11.18 -11.49 17.44
N THR A 291 11.08 -12.04 18.65
CA THR A 291 12.23 -12.48 19.46
C THR A 291 12.73 -13.89 19.14
N THR A 292 12.12 -14.59 18.18
CA THR A 292 12.48 -15.97 17.85
C THR A 292 13.87 -16.05 17.23
N ASP A 293 14.73 -16.88 17.83
CA ASP A 293 16.05 -17.20 17.29
C ASP A 293 15.93 -18.15 16.10
N ASP A 294 16.08 -17.61 14.89
CA ASP A 294 16.07 -18.34 13.64
C ASP A 294 17.49 -18.62 13.08
N SER A 295 18.54 -18.45 13.90
CA SER A 295 19.94 -18.64 13.46
C SER A 295 20.24 -20.06 12.96
N SER A 296 19.50 -21.05 13.45
CA SER A 296 19.58 -22.44 13.01
C SER A 296 18.71 -22.78 11.79
N TRP A 297 17.86 -21.85 11.34
CA TRP A 297 16.95 -22.07 10.22
C TRP A 297 17.68 -21.92 8.88
N VAL A 298 17.23 -22.71 7.91
CA VAL A 298 17.81 -22.73 6.57
C VAL A 298 17.15 -21.69 5.67
N SER A 299 17.82 -21.32 4.58
CA SER A 299 17.20 -20.53 3.51
C SER A 299 16.12 -21.34 2.80
N SER A 300 15.05 -20.67 2.37
CA SER A 300 14.06 -21.22 1.45
C SER A 300 14.68 -21.53 0.09
N THR A 301 14.05 -22.48 -0.61
CA THR A 301 14.36 -22.77 -2.01
C THR A 301 13.50 -21.87 -2.88
N ASP A 302 14.15 -21.14 -3.80
CA ASP A 302 13.48 -20.36 -4.85
C ASP A 302 13.08 -21.31 -5.99
N LEU A 303 11.79 -21.34 -6.31
CA LEU A 303 11.18 -22.21 -7.30
C LEU A 303 10.90 -21.48 -8.64
N GLY A 304 11.10 -20.16 -8.71
CA GLY A 304 10.86 -19.34 -9.91
C GLY A 304 10.12 -18.05 -9.65
#